data_AF-A0AAW0Y3K7-F1
#
_entry.id   AF-A0AAW0Y3K7-F1
#
_cell.length_a   1.000
_cell.length_b   1.000
_cell.length_c   1.000
_cell.angle_alpha   90.00
_cell.angle_beta   90.00
_cell.angle_gamma   90.00
#
_symmetry.space_group_name_H-M   'P 1'
#
loop_
_entity.id
_entity.type
_entity.pdbx_description
1 polymer ?
#
loop_
_entity_poly.entity_id
_entity_poly.type
_entity_poly.pdbx_seq_one_letter_code
_entity_poly.pdbx_strand_id
1 'polypeptide(L)'
;MANTSSTRMLLVTANIASCFEQPDSMLKPWITEFLKTVEEHEPHFIALHCQEVGGKNYEESMQHVEHFVRSLMNRGTMLPYDKIRVYLDEEYDSAEKFTKRSLWIV
;
A
#
# COMPACT_ATOMS: atom_id res chain seq x y z
N MET A 1 30.42 -10.15 22.87
CA MET A 1 29.38 -10.73 22.00
C MET A 1 28.63 -9.57 21.38
N ALA A 2 28.74 -9.36 20.07
CA ALA A 2 27.97 -8.32 19.40
C ALA A 2 26.51 -8.76 19.43
N ASN A 3 25.66 -8.00 20.11
CA ASN A 3 24.22 -8.23 20.12
C ASN A 3 23.70 -7.82 18.73
N THR A 4 23.70 -8.75 17.78
CA THR A 4 23.15 -8.49 16.45
C THR A 4 21.64 -8.45 16.58
N SER A 5 21.09 -7.28 16.88
CA SER A 5 19.65 -7.05 16.88
C SER A 5 19.13 -7.25 15.45
N SER A 6 18.47 -8.38 15.21
CA SER A 6 17.83 -8.68 13.93
C SER A 6 16.56 -7.84 13.78
N THR A 7 16.49 -7.00 12.75
CA THR A 7 15.27 -6.27 12.39
C THR A 7 14.32 -7.20 11.65
N ARG A 8 13.11 -7.42 12.17
CA ARG A 8 12.05 -8.12 11.43
C ARG A 8 11.48 -7.17 10.38
N MET A 9 11.46 -7.60 9.13
CA MET A 9 11.00 -6.79 7.99
C MET A 9 9.86 -7.53 7.28
N LEU A 10 8.83 -6.79 6.91
CA LEU A 10 7.77 -7.26 6.02
C LEU A 10 7.86 -6.49 4.70
N LEU A 11 8.21 -7.18 3.63
CA LEU A 11 8.36 -6.60 2.29
C LEU A 11 7.25 -7.16 1.40
N VAL A 12 6.37 -6.29 0.92
CA VAL A 12 5.19 -6.69 0.15
C VAL A 12 5.18 -5.95 -1.18
N THR A 13 4.94 -6.69 -2.26
CA THR A 13 4.64 -6.13 -3.57
C THR A 13 3.29 -6.64 -4.05
N ALA A 14 2.41 -5.78 -4.56
CA ALA A 14 1.08 -6.19 -4.99
C ALA A 14 0.59 -5.41 -6.22
N ASN A 15 0.21 -6.14 -7.27
CA ASN A 15 -0.60 -5.54 -8.34
C ASN A 15 -2.04 -5.43 -7.85
N ILE A 16 -2.55 -4.20 -7.76
CA ILE A 16 -3.88 -3.91 -7.18
C ILE A 16 -4.82 -3.24 -8.18
N ALA A 17 -4.56 -3.36 -9.48
CA ALA A 17 -5.41 -2.81 -10.54
C ALA A 17 -6.88 -3.21 -10.34
N SER A 18 -7.11 -4.51 -10.16
CA SER A 18 -8.44 -5.10 -9.95
C SER A 18 -9.06 -4.63 -8.65
N CYS A 19 -8.28 -4.47 -7.58
CA CYS A 19 -8.78 -3.97 -6.29
C CYS A 19 -9.42 -2.59 -6.41
N PHE A 20 -8.86 -1.71 -7.25
CA PHE A 20 -9.44 -0.39 -7.51
C PHE A 20 -10.64 -0.42 -8.47
N GLU A 21 -10.76 -1.43 -9.34
CA GLU A 21 -11.95 -1.62 -10.17
C GLU A 21 -13.15 -2.12 -9.34
N GLN A 22 -12.92 -2.79 -8.20
CA GLN A 22 -13.99 -3.24 -7.30
C GLN A 22 -13.66 -2.95 -5.82
N PRO A 23 -13.81 -1.69 -5.36
CA PRO A 23 -13.37 -1.28 -4.02
C PRO A 23 -14.10 -2.00 -2.87
N ASP A 24 -15.37 -2.31 -3.03
CA ASP A 24 -16.16 -2.97 -1.98
C ASP A 24 -15.84 -4.46 -1.83
N SER A 25 -15.62 -5.17 -2.94
CA SER A 25 -15.43 -6.62 -2.96
C SER A 25 -13.96 -7.05 -2.88
N MET A 26 -13.01 -6.19 -3.31
CA MET A 26 -11.60 -6.55 -3.38
C MET A 26 -10.68 -5.66 -2.53
N LEU A 27 -10.85 -4.33 -2.57
CA LEU A 27 -9.96 -3.43 -1.82
C LEU A 27 -10.11 -3.60 -0.31
N LYS A 28 -11.35 -3.67 0.20
CA LYS A 28 -11.64 -3.87 1.63
C LYS A 28 -11.05 -5.19 2.17
N PRO A 29 -11.28 -6.37 1.54
CA PRO A 29 -10.64 -7.61 1.98
C PRO A 29 -9.11 -7.56 1.87
N TRP A 30 -8.57 -6.97 0.81
CA TRP A 30 -7.12 -6.87 0.63
C TRP A 30 -6.46 -6.07 1.76
N ILE A 31 -7.01 -4.89 2.12
CA ILE A 31 -6.52 -4.10 3.26
C ILE A 31 -6.62 -4.90 4.56
N THR A 32 -7.74 -5.60 4.75
CA THR A 32 -7.97 -6.39 5.98
C THR A 32 -6.95 -7.50 6.13
N GLU A 33 -6.67 -8.26 5.06
CA GLU A 33 -5.69 -9.35 5.10
C GLU A 33 -4.26 -8.84 5.25
N PHE A 34 -3.92 -7.73 4.58
CA PHE A 34 -2.61 -7.09 4.74
C PHE A 34 -2.37 -6.67 6.20
N LEU A 35 -3.33 -5.99 6.82
CA LEU A 35 -3.20 -5.56 8.22
C LEU A 35 -3.16 -6.73 9.20
N LYS A 36 -3.97 -7.76 8.97
CA LYS A 36 -3.90 -9.00 9.74
C LYS A 36 -2.51 -9.65 9.65
N THR A 37 -1.91 -9.68 8.46
CA THR A 37 -0.55 -10.17 8.26
C THR A 37 0.47 -9.35 9.06
N VAL A 38 0.31 -8.02 9.08
CA VAL A 38 1.16 -7.13 9.89
C VAL A 38 1.03 -7.44 11.38
N GLU A 39 -0.19 -7.63 11.88
CA GLU A 39 -0.45 -7.96 13.29
C GLU A 39 0.14 -9.32 13.67
N GLU A 40 0.03 -10.33 12.80
CA GLU A 40 0.56 -11.67 13.07
C GLU A 40 2.09 -11.72 13.10
N HIS A 41 2.77 -10.91 12.29
CA HIS A 41 4.22 -10.95 12.14
C HIS A 41 4.97 -9.91 13.00
N GLU A 42 4.25 -8.90 13.51
CA GLU A 42 4.77 -7.77 14.28
C GLU A 42 6.13 -7.27 13.74
N PRO A 43 6.23 -6.88 12.45
CA PRO A 43 7.49 -6.46 11.87
C PRO A 43 7.95 -5.13 12.46
N HIS A 44 9.26 -4.92 12.56
CA HIS A 44 9.83 -3.63 12.96
C HIS A 44 9.88 -2.64 11.80
N PHE A 45 9.75 -3.14 10.56
CA PHE A 45 9.78 -2.33 9.34
C PHE A 45 8.87 -2.95 8.29
N ILE A 46 8.10 -2.11 7.61
CA ILE A 46 7.23 -2.49 6.49
C ILE A 46 7.68 -1.72 5.26
N ALA A 47 7.82 -2.41 4.12
CA ALA A 47 7.79 -1.76 2.82
C ALA A 47 6.70 -2.40 1.97
N LEU A 48 5.72 -1.60 1.58
CA LEU A 48 4.64 -2.00 0.68
C LEU A 48 4.79 -1.25 -0.63
N HIS A 49 4.85 -2.00 -1.73
CA HIS A 49 4.86 -1.48 -3.08
C HIS A 49 3.63 -1.99 -3.83
N CYS A 50 2.76 -1.08 -4.25
CA CYS A 50 1.59 -1.41 -5.03
C CYS A 50 1.75 -0.94 -6.48
N GLN A 51 1.47 -1.81 -7.45
CA GLN A 51 1.44 -1.48 -8.87
C GLN A 51 0.02 -1.29 -9.40
N GLU A 52 -0.09 -0.55 -10.50
CA GLU A 52 -1.34 -0.28 -11.23
C GLU A 52 -2.42 0.41 -10.36
N VAL A 53 -1.95 1.28 -9.46
CA VAL A 53 -2.78 2.01 -8.51
C VAL A 53 -3.77 2.92 -9.24
N GLY A 54 -5.04 2.89 -8.85
CA GLY A 54 -6.11 3.69 -9.44
C GLY A 54 -6.82 3.07 -10.65
N GLY A 55 -6.48 1.83 -11.05
CA GLY A 55 -7.21 1.10 -12.11
C GLY A 55 -7.23 1.83 -13.46
N LYS A 56 -8.18 1.52 -14.35
CA LYS A 56 -8.24 2.14 -15.69
C LYS A 56 -8.84 3.55 -15.73
N ASN A 57 -9.66 3.92 -14.74
CA ASN A 57 -10.39 5.20 -14.71
C ASN A 57 -9.76 6.19 -13.70
N TYR A 58 -8.94 7.12 -14.21
CA TYR A 58 -8.04 7.96 -13.41
C TYR A 58 -8.71 9.11 -12.63
N GLU A 59 -9.64 9.85 -13.25
CA GLU A 59 -10.20 11.07 -12.65
C GLU A 59 -11.04 10.79 -11.39
N GLU A 60 -11.69 9.63 -11.33
CA GLU A 60 -12.41 9.15 -10.15
C GLU A 60 -11.47 8.47 -9.14
N SER A 61 -10.31 7.96 -9.57
CA SER A 61 -9.51 7.06 -8.75
C SER A 61 -8.51 7.72 -7.83
N MET A 62 -8.13 8.99 -8.03
CA MET A 62 -7.30 9.71 -7.06
C MET A 62 -7.97 9.80 -5.68
N GLN A 63 -9.29 9.97 -5.64
CA GLN A 63 -10.05 9.92 -4.38
C GLN A 63 -10.01 8.53 -3.74
N HIS A 64 -10.00 7.46 -4.55
CA HIS A 64 -9.90 6.08 -4.07
C HIS A 64 -8.49 5.75 -3.55
N VAL A 65 -7.43 6.30 -4.14
CA VAL A 65 -6.06 6.15 -3.65
C VAL A 65 -5.88 6.85 -2.31
N GLU A 66 -6.39 8.08 -2.18
CA GLU A 66 -6.37 8.79 -0.90
C GLU A 66 -7.17 8.04 0.16
N HIS A 67 -8.36 7.54 -0.19
CA HIS A 67 -9.18 6.74 0.72
C HIS A 67 -8.48 5.43 1.13
N PHE A 68 -7.77 4.78 0.21
CA PHE A 68 -6.97 3.59 0.47
C PHE A 68 -5.86 3.87 1.49
N VAL A 69 -5.06 4.92 1.26
CA VAL A 69 -3.99 5.31 2.18
C VAL A 69 -4.56 5.66 3.55
N ARG A 70 -5.62 6.48 3.62
CA ARG A 70 -6.29 6.80 4.89
C ARG A 70 -6.82 5.57 5.60
N SER A 71 -7.40 4.62 4.87
CA SER A 71 -7.95 3.38 5.43
C SER A 71 -6.87 2.48 6.03
N LEU A 72 -5.69 2.41 5.39
CA LEU A 72 -4.52 1.72 5.96
C LEU A 72 -4.06 2.37 7.27
N MET A 73 -4.02 3.72 7.32
CA MET A 73 -3.53 4.42 8.52
C MET A 73 -4.51 4.41 9.69
N ASN A 74 -5.83 4.36 9.44
CA ASN A 74 -6.86 4.52 10.48
C ASN A 74 -7.17 3.23 11.27
N ARG A 75 -6.53 2.10 10.96
CA ARG A 75 -6.87 0.78 11.54
C ARG A 75 -6.16 0.43 12.85
N GLY A 76 -5.36 1.33 13.42
CA GLY A 76 -4.67 1.08 14.69
C GLY A 76 -3.40 0.23 14.56
N THR A 77 -3.39 -0.75 13.66
CA THR A 77 -2.25 -1.62 13.32
C THR A 77 -0.98 -0.85 12.94
N MET A 78 -1.15 0.36 12.39
CA MET A 78 -0.04 1.23 11.97
C MET A 78 0.41 2.23 13.05
N LEU A 79 -0.31 2.35 14.18
CA LEU A 79 0.03 3.25 15.29
C LEU A 79 1.40 2.97 15.95
N PRO A 80 1.88 1.71 16.05
CA PRO A 80 3.17 1.43 16.67
C PRO A 80 4.39 1.94 15.89
N TYR A 81 4.22 2.34 14.62
CA TYR A 81 5.33 2.80 13.79
C TYR A 81 5.59 4.30 14.00
N ASP A 82 6.83 4.66 14.29
CA ASP A 82 7.22 6.06 14.55
C ASP A 82 7.08 6.96 13.32
N LYS A 83 7.18 6.38 12.12
CA LYS A 83 7.20 7.10 10.84
C LYS A 83 6.53 6.27 9.78
N ILE A 84 5.74 6.94 8.95
CA ILE A 84 5.16 6.38 7.74
C ILE A 84 5.36 7.40 6.63
N ARG A 85 5.85 6.95 5.49
CA ARG A 85 6.07 7.74 4.28
C ARG A 85 5.36 7.09 3.11
N VAL A 86 4.60 7.90 2.39
CA VAL A 86 3.84 7.46 1.22
C VAL A 86 4.37 8.21 0.01
N TYR A 87 4.78 7.46 -1.01
CA TYR A 87 5.25 8.00 -2.28
C TYR A 87 4.33 7.50 -3.39
N LEU A 88 3.70 8.42 -4.09
CA LEU A 88 2.88 8.14 -5.26
C LEU A 88 3.62 8.66 -6.49
N ASP A 89 3.82 7.79 -7.48
CA ASP A 89 4.37 8.20 -8.78
C ASP A 89 3.23 8.72 -9.67
N GLU A 90 3.28 10.01 -10.00
CA GLU A 90 2.29 10.72 -10.84
C GLU A 90 2.79 10.98 -12.27
N GLU A 91 3.90 10.37 -12.74
CA GLU A 91 4.44 10.70 -14.07
C GLU A 91 3.42 10.52 -15.23
N TYR A 92 3.01 11.66 -15.80
CA TYR A 92 1.82 11.87 -16.65
C TYR A 92 2.10 11.87 -18.16
N ASP A 93 3.34 11.71 -18.62
CA ASP A 93 3.72 12.27 -19.93
C ASP A 93 3.32 11.47 -21.19
N SER A 94 2.54 10.38 -21.07
CA SER A 94 1.98 9.71 -22.27
C SER A 94 0.89 8.69 -21.92
N ALA A 95 -0.21 8.70 -22.67
CA ALA A 95 -1.29 7.71 -22.58
C ALA A 95 -0.81 6.25 -22.75
N GLU A 96 0.36 6.02 -23.37
CA GLU A 96 0.99 4.70 -23.52
C GLU A 96 1.76 4.22 -22.28
N LYS A 97 1.98 5.07 -21.25
CA LYS A 97 2.64 4.72 -19.97
C LYS A 97 1.67 4.41 -18.82
N PHE A 98 0.36 4.31 -19.11
CA PHE A 98 -0.69 4.05 -18.11
C PHE A 98 -0.47 2.79 -17.25
N THR A 99 0.38 1.86 -17.69
CA THR A 99 0.64 0.56 -17.06
C THR A 99 1.64 0.58 -15.89
N LYS A 100 2.18 1.73 -15.47
CA LYS A 100 3.22 1.76 -14.42
C LYS A 100 2.99 2.80 -13.32
N ARG A 101 1.79 2.88 -12.75
CA ARG A 101 1.60 3.64 -11.49
C ARG A 101 2.02 2.82 -10.29
N SER A 102 3.00 3.32 -9.54
CA SER A 102 3.47 2.70 -8.30
C SER A 102 3.19 3.56 -7.07
N LEU A 103 2.72 2.91 -6.00
CA LEU A 103 2.60 3.48 -4.67
C LEU A 103 3.57 2.76 -3.74
N TRP A 104 4.36 3.52 -2.99
CA TRP A 104 5.26 2.99 -1.97
C TRP A 104 4.83 3.49 -0.60
N ILE A 105 4.74 2.57 0.37
CA ILE A 105 4.53 2.87 1.79
C ILE A 105 5.69 2.28 2.56
N VAL A 106 6.41 3.13 3.29
CA VAL A 106 7.62 2.79 4.08
C VAL A 106 7.53 3.38 5.47
#